data_AF-A0A957P9A3-F1
#
_entry.id   AF-A0A957P9A3-F1
#
_cell.length_a   1.000
_cell.length_b   1.000
_cell.length_c   1.000
_cell.angle_alpha   90.00
_cell.angle_beta   90.00
_cell.angle_gamma   90.00
#
_symmetry.space_group_name_H-M   'P 1'
#
loop_
_entity.id
_entity.type
_entity.pdbx_description
1 polymer ?
#
loop_
_entity_poly.entity_id
_entity_poly.type
_entity_poly.pdbx_seq_one_letter_code
_entity_poly.pdbx_strand_id
1 'polypeptide(L)'
;MTATGIGLGGIDGPWWRLARHPFVAPADVEKELVEIAEAIFLFLDVVDAQYRNATGGHNELVRLLQYKAPPNLHYTSRNGASMRPVYGLRPDFQLHIINGHIQPVATELEIAPSAHGFAHAMQVAYGLPTELVEQYAEFLAGRPLLFVGTEQWSEFVLEQLAFCRALHDAGARGLVLYDKPLRALAAEVAAGQR
;
A
#
# COMPACT_ATOMS: atom_id res chain seq x y z
N MET A 1 -4.48 19.82 -5.21
CA MET A 1 -3.04 20.11 -5.41
C MET A 1 -2.50 21.06 -4.33
N THR A 2 -3.03 22.27 -4.16
CA THR A 2 -2.61 23.20 -3.09
C THR A 2 -2.89 22.71 -1.66
N ALA A 3 -3.93 21.92 -1.45
CA ALA A 3 -4.30 21.42 -0.12
C ALA A 3 -3.41 20.29 0.41
N THR A 4 -2.84 19.46 -0.47
CA THR A 4 -2.15 18.22 -0.10
C THR A 4 -0.70 18.16 -0.57
N GLY A 5 -0.26 19.13 -1.39
CA GLY A 5 1.10 19.19 -1.93
C GLY A 5 1.41 18.12 -2.99
N ILE A 6 0.47 17.23 -3.32
CA ILE A 6 0.67 16.20 -4.34
C ILE A 6 0.53 16.80 -5.73
N GLY A 7 1.66 16.91 -6.43
CA GLY A 7 1.78 17.31 -7.81
C GLY A 7 3.03 16.73 -8.47
N LEU A 8 2.79 15.97 -9.54
CA LEU A 8 3.66 15.66 -10.69
C LEU A 8 5.04 15.04 -10.44
N GLY A 9 5.18 13.77 -10.85
CA GLY A 9 6.47 13.27 -11.31
C GLY A 9 6.70 13.69 -12.77
N GLY A 10 7.59 14.67 -12.98
CA GLY A 10 8.56 14.72 -14.10
C GLY A 10 8.11 14.74 -15.55
N ILE A 11 6.82 14.71 -15.84
CA ILE A 11 6.25 14.82 -17.18
C ILE A 11 5.38 16.08 -17.19
N ASP A 12 5.38 16.84 -18.28
CA ASP A 12 4.51 18.02 -18.45
C ASP A 12 3.03 17.62 -18.28
N GLY A 13 2.52 17.82 -17.06
CA GLY A 13 1.16 17.51 -16.67
C GLY A 13 1.02 16.31 -15.72
N PRO A 14 -0.18 16.10 -15.15
CA PRO A 14 -0.46 15.04 -14.19
C PRO A 14 -0.23 13.65 -14.77
N TRP A 15 0.66 12.88 -14.14
CA TRP A 15 0.90 11.44 -14.36
C TRP A 15 -0.38 10.57 -14.24
N TRP A 16 -1.48 11.19 -13.82
CA TRP A 16 -2.79 10.61 -13.57
C TRP A 16 -3.90 11.60 -13.90
N ARG A 17 -4.95 11.14 -14.57
CA ARG A 17 -6.14 11.97 -14.81
C ARG A 17 -7.17 11.68 -13.73
N LEU A 18 -7.43 12.67 -12.90
CA LEU A 18 -8.50 12.59 -11.92
C LEU A 18 -9.84 12.51 -12.64
N ALA A 19 -10.74 11.66 -12.14
CA ALA A 19 -12.13 11.71 -12.53
C ALA A 19 -12.74 13.06 -12.14
N ARG A 20 -13.78 13.49 -12.86
CA ARG A 20 -14.48 14.75 -12.51
C ARG A 20 -15.22 14.62 -11.17
N HIS A 21 -15.70 13.42 -10.87
CA HIS A 21 -16.49 13.09 -9.69
C HIS A 21 -16.06 11.71 -9.17
N PRO A 22 -16.22 11.44 -7.86
CA PRO A 22 -15.96 10.11 -7.31
C PRO A 22 -16.94 9.08 -7.90
N PHE A 23 -16.48 7.84 -8.01
CA PHE A 23 -17.36 6.70 -8.26
C PHE A 23 -17.97 6.27 -6.93
N VAL A 24 -19.30 6.17 -6.88
CA VAL A 24 -20.03 5.64 -5.73
C VAL A 24 -20.37 4.19 -6.04
N ALA A 25 -19.78 3.26 -5.30
CA ALA A 25 -20.09 1.84 -5.45
C ALA A 25 -21.51 1.56 -4.93
N PRO A 26 -22.27 0.66 -5.56
CA PRO A 26 -23.50 0.14 -4.98
C PRO A 26 -23.23 -0.50 -3.60
N ALA A 27 -24.19 -0.38 -2.67
CA ALA A 27 -24.02 -0.84 -1.29
C ALA A 27 -23.74 -2.36 -1.16
N ASP A 28 -24.26 -3.16 -2.09
CA ASP A 28 -23.97 -4.59 -2.20
C ASP A 28 -22.51 -4.84 -2.59
N VAL A 29 -21.95 -4.05 -3.52
CA VAL A 29 -20.53 -4.11 -3.90
C VAL A 29 -19.63 -3.67 -2.74
N GLU A 30 -19.99 -2.60 -2.02
CA GLU A 30 -19.23 -2.16 -0.84
C GLU A 30 -19.18 -3.26 0.23
N LYS A 31 -20.33 -3.91 0.49
CA LYS A 31 -20.40 -5.04 1.43
C LYS A 31 -19.53 -6.20 0.98
N GLU A 32 -19.57 -6.56 -0.30
CA GLU A 32 -18.74 -7.63 -0.87
C GLU A 32 -17.25 -7.32 -0.74
N LEU A 33 -16.83 -6.07 -0.98
CA LEU A 33 -15.43 -5.65 -0.83
C LEU A 33 -14.95 -5.78 0.63
N VAL A 34 -15.80 -5.48 1.62
CA VAL A 34 -15.47 -5.68 3.05
C VAL A 34 -15.31 -7.17 3.38
N GLU A 35 -16.24 -8.01 2.92
CA GLU A 35 -16.17 -9.47 3.11
C GLU A 35 -14.90 -10.06 2.47
N ILE A 36 -14.53 -9.59 1.27
CA ILE A 36 -13.30 -10.00 0.61
C ILE A 36 -12.07 -9.57 1.42
N ALA A 37 -12.06 -8.36 1.97
CA ALA A 37 -10.94 -7.88 2.80
C ALA A 37 -10.73 -8.77 4.03
N GLU A 38 -11.80 -9.12 4.75
CA GLU A 38 -11.75 -10.04 5.89
C GLU A 38 -11.25 -11.44 5.47
N ALA A 39 -11.74 -11.95 4.35
CA ALA A 39 -11.32 -13.25 3.81
C ALA A 39 -9.83 -13.28 3.42
N ILE A 40 -9.30 -12.17 2.87
CA ILE A 40 -7.88 -12.05 2.54
C ILE A 40 -7.01 -12.13 3.80
N PHE A 41 -7.34 -11.40 4.86
CA PHE A 41 -6.58 -11.47 6.11
C PHE A 41 -6.63 -12.86 6.74
N LEU A 42 -7.80 -13.50 6.75
CA LEU A 42 -7.93 -14.89 7.20
C LEU A 42 -7.07 -15.85 6.36
N PHE A 43 -7.05 -15.67 5.04
CA PHE A 43 -6.20 -16.45 4.15
C PHE A 43 -4.71 -16.27 4.48
N LEU A 44 -4.26 -15.03 4.71
CA LEU A 44 -2.88 -14.74 5.10
C LEU A 44 -2.50 -15.40 6.44
N ASP A 45 -3.41 -15.40 7.42
CA ASP A 45 -3.20 -16.07 8.71
C ASP A 45 -3.07 -17.59 8.55
N VAL A 46 -3.89 -18.20 7.68
CA VAL A 46 -3.79 -19.63 7.35
C VAL A 46 -2.45 -19.92 6.66
N VAL A 47 -2.03 -19.10 5.70
CA VAL A 47 -0.74 -19.25 5.01
C VAL A 47 0.42 -19.17 5.99
N ASP A 48 0.43 -18.18 6.90
CA ASP A 48 1.46 -18.07 7.93
C ASP A 48 1.46 -19.28 8.89
N ALA A 49 0.28 -19.76 9.32
CA ALA A 49 0.18 -20.94 10.16
C ALA A 49 0.73 -22.21 9.48
N GLN A 50 0.43 -22.39 8.19
CA GLN A 50 0.98 -23.49 7.39
C GLN A 50 2.50 -23.36 7.22
N TYR A 51 3.01 -22.14 7.05
CA TYR A 51 4.44 -21.87 6.98
C TYR A 51 5.16 -22.21 8.29
N ARG A 52 4.58 -21.82 9.43
CA ARG A 52 5.12 -22.12 10.78
C ARG A 52 5.15 -23.61 11.10
N ASN A 53 4.14 -24.36 10.65
CA ASN A 53 4.02 -25.80 10.91
C ASN A 53 4.81 -26.66 9.91
N ALA A 54 5.43 -26.06 8.89
CA ALA A 54 6.25 -26.76 7.92
C ALA A 54 7.59 -27.22 8.54
N THR A 55 7.58 -28.33 9.27
CA THR A 55 8.81 -28.99 9.71
C THR A 55 9.61 -29.51 8.51
N GLY A 56 10.85 -29.04 8.35
CA GLY A 56 11.85 -29.70 7.49
C GLY A 56 12.00 -29.20 6.05
N GLY A 57 11.63 -27.96 5.70
CA GLY A 57 12.04 -27.32 4.43
C GLY A 57 11.52 -27.96 3.13
N HIS A 58 10.73 -29.03 3.21
CA HIS A 58 10.21 -29.79 2.06
C HIS A 58 8.71 -29.55 1.79
N ASN A 59 8.10 -28.56 2.44
CA ASN A 59 6.70 -28.20 2.17
C ASN A 59 6.61 -27.48 0.81
N GLU A 60 5.76 -27.95 -0.08
CA GLU A 60 5.51 -27.36 -1.41
C GLU A 60 5.11 -25.88 -1.32
N LEU A 61 4.41 -25.48 -0.26
CA LEU A 61 4.07 -24.08 0.02
C LEU A 61 5.33 -23.21 0.20
N VAL A 62 6.33 -23.71 0.93
CA VAL A 62 7.60 -23.00 1.13
C VAL A 62 8.33 -22.86 -0.21
N ARG A 63 8.34 -23.90 -1.04
CA ARG A 63 8.95 -23.85 -2.37
C ARG A 63 8.24 -22.86 -3.29
N LEU A 64 6.91 -22.78 -3.25
CA LEU A 64 6.12 -21.83 -4.02
C LEU A 64 6.44 -20.39 -3.62
N LEU A 65 6.44 -20.09 -2.32
CA LEU A 65 6.75 -18.75 -1.80
C LEU A 65 8.21 -18.33 -2.08
N GLN A 66 9.12 -19.29 -2.17
CA GLN A 66 10.53 -19.04 -2.46
C GLN A 66 10.89 -19.07 -3.96
N TYR A 67 9.95 -19.43 -4.85
CA TYR A 67 10.24 -19.72 -6.26
C TYR A 67 10.95 -18.57 -7.00
N LYS A 68 10.64 -17.31 -6.66
CA LYS A 68 11.28 -16.11 -7.21
C LYS A 68 12.09 -15.33 -6.18
N ALA A 69 12.30 -15.88 -4.99
CA ALA A 69 13.11 -15.24 -3.97
C ALA A 69 14.60 -15.43 -4.30
N PRO A 70 15.43 -14.37 -4.25
CA PRO A 70 16.87 -14.51 -4.39
C PRO A 70 17.43 -15.48 -3.33
N PRO A 71 18.37 -16.38 -3.69
CA PRO A 71 18.89 -17.40 -2.76
C PRO A 71 19.65 -16.80 -1.57
N ASN A 72 20.08 -15.55 -1.68
CA ASN A 72 20.78 -14.77 -0.66
C ASN A 72 19.85 -13.83 0.12
N LEU A 73 18.53 -13.88 -0.09
CA LEU A 73 17.60 -13.11 0.72
C LEU A 73 17.61 -13.68 2.14
N HIS A 74 18.28 -12.99 3.06
CA HIS A 74 18.32 -13.36 4.46
C HIS A 74 16.95 -13.07 5.08
N TYR A 75 16.14 -14.11 5.25
CA TYR A 75 14.94 -14.04 6.07
C TYR A 75 15.36 -13.62 7.49
N THR A 76 14.90 -12.45 7.92
CA THR A 76 15.27 -11.86 9.22
C THR A 76 14.63 -12.57 10.41
N SER A 77 13.91 -13.68 10.19
CA SER A 77 13.59 -14.63 11.25
C SER A 77 14.83 -15.46 11.58
N ARG A 78 15.76 -14.84 12.33
CA ARG A 78 16.70 -15.60 13.16
C ARG A 78 15.87 -16.62 13.94
N ASN A 79 16.05 -17.90 13.63
CA ASN A 79 15.40 -19.08 14.24
C ASN A 79 14.14 -19.64 13.55
N GLY A 80 13.95 -19.48 12.23
CA GLY A 80 12.96 -20.28 11.49
C GLY A 80 11.51 -20.06 11.90
N ALA A 81 11.21 -18.93 12.54
CA ALA A 81 9.91 -18.62 13.10
C ALA A 81 9.22 -17.50 12.32
N SER A 82 8.08 -17.86 11.71
CA SER A 82 6.97 -16.99 11.26
C SER A 82 7.29 -15.97 10.16
N MET A 83 6.40 -15.88 9.17
CA MET A 83 6.24 -14.60 8.50
C MET A 83 5.76 -13.61 9.58
N ARG A 84 6.28 -12.38 9.58
CA ARG A 84 5.66 -11.35 10.43
C ARG A 84 4.25 -11.10 9.91
N PRO A 85 3.27 -10.80 10.79
CA PRO A 85 1.90 -10.58 10.34
C PRO A 85 1.85 -9.45 9.31
N VAL A 86 1.06 -9.65 8.27
CA VAL A 86 0.73 -8.59 7.31
C VAL A 86 -0.34 -7.73 7.97
N TYR A 87 -0.03 -6.45 8.18
CA TYR A 87 -0.93 -5.53 8.89
C TYR A 87 -1.68 -4.56 7.96
N GLY A 88 -1.30 -4.52 6.69
CA GLY A 88 -1.90 -3.66 5.69
C GLY A 88 -1.69 -4.25 4.32
N LEU A 89 -2.72 -4.12 3.48
CA LEU A 89 -2.73 -4.66 2.12
C LEU A 89 -3.55 -3.72 1.24
N ARG A 90 -3.12 -3.55 -0.02
CA ARG A 90 -3.91 -2.86 -1.04
C ARG A 90 -4.34 -3.89 -2.09
N PRO A 91 -5.60 -4.38 -2.02
CA PRO A 91 -6.14 -5.24 -3.05
C PRO A 91 -6.63 -4.37 -4.21
N ASP A 92 -6.18 -4.69 -5.42
CA ASP A 92 -6.62 -4.00 -6.62
C ASP A 92 -7.74 -4.82 -7.28
N PHE A 93 -8.87 -4.16 -7.55
CA PHE A 93 -10.06 -4.78 -8.13
C PHE A 93 -10.41 -4.21 -9.50
N GLN A 94 -10.82 -5.07 -10.41
CA GLN A 94 -11.59 -4.70 -11.58
C GLN A 94 -13.07 -4.96 -11.34
N LEU A 95 -13.93 -4.01 -11.73
CA LEU A 95 -15.38 -4.14 -11.62
C LEU A 95 -15.94 -4.71 -12.93
N HIS A 96 -16.49 -5.92 -12.86
CA HIS A 96 -17.10 -6.60 -14.01
C HIS A 96 -18.62 -6.51 -13.94
N ILE A 97 -19.28 -6.30 -15.08
CA ILE A 97 -20.75 -6.39 -15.14
C ILE A 97 -21.12 -7.79 -15.65
N ILE A 98 -21.69 -8.61 -14.78
CA ILE A 98 -22.10 -9.99 -15.08
C ILE A 98 -23.59 -10.12 -14.79
N ASN A 99 -24.39 -10.41 -15.83
CA ASN A 99 -25.85 -10.52 -15.74
C ASN A 99 -26.55 -9.31 -15.09
N GLY A 100 -25.99 -8.10 -15.28
CA GLY A 100 -26.53 -6.86 -14.71
C GLY A 100 -26.06 -6.56 -13.28
N HIS A 101 -25.22 -7.41 -12.68
CA HIS A 101 -24.62 -7.21 -11.37
C HIS A 101 -23.16 -6.75 -11.53
N ILE A 102 -22.74 -5.82 -10.69
CA ILE A 102 -21.33 -5.42 -10.59
C ILE A 102 -20.64 -6.42 -9.66
N GLN A 103 -19.62 -7.09 -10.17
CA GLN A 103 -18.82 -8.06 -9.43
C GLN A 103 -17.36 -7.57 -9.34
N PRO A 104 -16.80 -7.39 -8.13
CA PRO A 104 -15.40 -7.10 -7.95
C PRO A 104 -14.55 -8.36 -8.22
N VAL A 105 -13.51 -8.21 -9.05
CA VAL A 105 -12.54 -9.26 -9.35
C VAL A 105 -11.15 -8.78 -8.94
N ALA A 106 -10.57 -9.42 -7.93
CA ALA A 106 -9.22 -9.09 -7.48
C ALA A 106 -8.19 -9.44 -8.56
N THR A 107 -7.36 -8.47 -8.93
CA THR A 107 -6.28 -8.65 -9.91
C THR A 107 -4.91 -8.70 -9.26
N GLU A 108 -4.75 -8.05 -8.11
CA GLU A 108 -3.49 -7.99 -7.37
C GLU A 108 -3.73 -7.85 -5.86
N LEU A 109 -2.80 -8.37 -5.06
CA LEU A 109 -2.73 -8.20 -3.61
C LEU A 109 -1.36 -7.63 -3.25
N GLU A 110 -1.27 -6.34 -2.92
CA GLU A 110 0.00 -5.66 -2.66
C GLU A 110 0.26 -5.44 -1.15
N ILE A 111 1.41 -5.90 -0.66
CA ILE A 111 1.82 -5.81 0.78
C ILE A 111 2.77 -4.61 1.05
N ALA A 112 3.12 -3.83 0.03
CA ALA A 112 3.99 -2.66 0.14
C ALA A 112 3.21 -1.43 -0.31
N PRO A 113 2.51 -0.72 0.59
CA PRO A 113 1.41 0.06 0.10
C PRO A 113 1.89 1.44 -0.33
N SER A 114 2.24 1.51 -1.60
CA SER A 114 2.30 2.72 -2.39
C SER A 114 0.90 3.34 -2.51
N ALA A 115 0.84 4.62 -2.86
CA ALA A 115 -0.38 5.38 -3.14
C ALA A 115 -1.28 5.72 -1.95
N HIS A 116 -0.80 5.61 -0.71
CA HIS A 116 -1.52 6.08 0.47
C HIS A 116 -1.73 7.60 0.47
N GLY A 117 -0.69 8.35 0.13
CA GLY A 117 -0.79 9.81 0.05
C GLY A 117 -1.72 10.21 -1.08
N PHE A 118 -1.69 9.45 -2.17
CA PHE A 118 -2.60 9.62 -3.30
C PHE A 118 -4.06 9.40 -2.91
N ALA A 119 -4.38 8.30 -2.23
CA ALA A 119 -5.72 8.03 -1.71
C ALA A 119 -6.20 9.16 -0.79
N HIS A 120 -5.36 9.58 0.16
CA HIS A 120 -5.68 10.70 1.05
C HIS A 120 -5.93 12.01 0.28
N ALA A 121 -5.08 12.33 -0.70
CA ALA A 121 -5.26 13.54 -1.48
C ALA A 121 -6.53 13.51 -2.34
N MET A 122 -6.92 12.35 -2.86
CA MET A 122 -8.19 12.18 -3.56
C MET A 122 -9.37 12.33 -2.61
N GLN A 123 -9.32 11.74 -1.41
CA GLN A 123 -10.35 11.90 -0.39
C GLN A 123 -10.59 13.38 -0.06
N VAL A 124 -9.52 14.12 0.23
CA VAL A 124 -9.58 15.57 0.48
C VAL A 124 -10.13 16.32 -0.74
N ALA A 125 -9.65 16.01 -1.95
CA ALA A 125 -10.05 16.74 -3.16
C ALA A 125 -11.53 16.53 -3.53
N TYR A 126 -12.09 15.36 -3.27
CA TYR A 126 -13.49 15.03 -3.53
C TYR A 126 -14.42 15.28 -2.33
N GLY A 127 -13.88 15.72 -1.19
CA GLY A 127 -14.66 15.91 0.05
C GLY A 127 -15.18 14.60 0.64
N LEU A 128 -14.43 13.51 0.46
CA LEU A 128 -14.74 12.19 1.01
C LEU A 128 -14.14 12.04 2.42
N PRO A 129 -14.65 11.09 3.24
CA PRO A 129 -14.04 10.75 4.52
C PRO A 129 -12.56 10.38 4.41
N THR A 130 -11.76 10.81 5.37
CA THR A 130 -10.30 10.58 5.46
C THR A 130 -9.93 9.41 6.38
N GLU A 131 -10.84 8.45 6.50
CA GLU A 131 -10.78 7.34 7.46
C GLU A 131 -9.48 6.52 7.38
N LEU A 132 -8.85 6.45 6.21
CA LEU A 132 -7.58 5.73 6.02
C LEU A 132 -6.48 6.26 6.95
N VAL A 133 -6.34 7.59 7.06
CA VAL A 133 -5.31 8.21 7.91
C VAL A 133 -5.64 7.98 9.38
N GLU A 134 -6.91 8.10 9.74
CA GLU A 134 -7.40 7.93 11.12
C GLU A 134 -7.22 6.48 11.60
N GLN A 135 -7.60 5.51 10.77
CA GLN A 135 -7.42 4.08 11.03
C GLN A 135 -5.94 3.72 11.17
N TYR A 136 -5.06 4.26 10.31
CA TYR A 136 -3.62 4.07 10.47
C TYR A 136 -3.10 4.71 11.76
N ALA A 137 -3.55 5.91 12.11
CA ALA A 137 -3.12 6.58 13.34
C ALA A 137 -3.51 5.76 14.59
N GLU A 138 -4.74 5.24 14.63
CA GLU A 138 -5.23 4.34 15.68
C GLU A 138 -4.43 3.04 15.71
N PHE A 139 -4.30 2.37 14.56
CA PHE A 139 -3.56 1.12 14.44
C PHE A 139 -2.11 1.26 14.91
N LEU A 140 -1.45 2.36 14.55
CA LEU A 140 -0.06 2.61 14.94
C LEU A 140 0.09 2.80 16.44
N ALA A 141 -0.90 3.35 17.14
CA ALA A 141 -0.91 3.52 18.59
C ALA A 141 0.40 4.15 19.13
N GLY A 142 0.86 5.22 18.47
CA GLY A 142 2.10 5.93 18.81
C GLY A 142 3.39 5.34 18.21
N ARG A 143 3.34 4.18 17.55
CA ARG A 143 4.47 3.63 16.78
C ARG A 143 4.64 4.39 15.46
N PRO A 144 5.87 4.49 14.92
CA PRO A 144 6.07 5.06 13.60
C PRO A 144 5.69 4.07 12.50
N LEU A 145 5.03 4.55 11.45
CA LEU A 145 5.01 3.88 10.15
C LEU A 145 6.31 4.23 9.41
N LEU A 146 6.99 3.21 8.86
CA LEU A 146 8.21 3.39 8.08
C LEU A 146 8.00 2.86 6.66
N PHE A 147 8.07 3.74 5.68
CA PHE A 147 8.20 3.37 4.27
C PHE A 147 9.68 3.09 3.97
N VAL A 148 9.96 1.94 3.38
CA VAL A 148 11.31 1.56 2.93
C VAL A 148 11.26 1.35 1.42
N GLY A 149 11.97 2.18 0.67
CA GLY A 149 12.01 2.14 -0.79
C GLY A 149 13.44 2.17 -1.32
N THR A 150 13.59 1.87 -2.61
CA THR A 150 14.84 2.06 -3.35
C THR A 150 14.68 3.20 -4.36
N GLU A 151 15.78 3.71 -4.91
CA GLU A 151 15.76 4.82 -5.86
C GLU A 151 14.94 4.51 -7.12
N GLN A 152 14.75 3.23 -7.42
CA GLN A 152 13.92 2.73 -8.52
C GLN A 152 12.42 3.00 -8.31
N TRP A 153 12.02 3.30 -7.07
CA TRP A 153 10.65 3.61 -6.65
C TRP A 153 10.54 5.04 -6.09
N SER A 154 11.49 5.90 -6.43
CA SER A 154 11.54 7.25 -5.86
C SER A 154 10.50 8.20 -6.43
N GLU A 155 9.81 7.82 -7.51
CA GLU A 155 8.61 8.50 -8.02
C GLU A 155 7.46 8.50 -6.98
N PHE A 156 7.43 7.53 -6.06
CA PHE A 156 6.45 7.47 -4.98
C PHE A 156 6.87 8.25 -3.73
N VAL A 157 8.08 8.83 -3.69
CA VAL A 157 8.54 9.51 -2.46
C VAL A 157 7.63 10.67 -2.06
N LEU A 158 7.08 11.39 -3.05
CA LEU A 158 6.22 12.55 -2.80
C LEU A 158 4.87 12.15 -2.20
N GLU A 159 4.27 11.04 -2.65
CA GLU A 159 3.00 10.57 -2.07
C GLU A 159 3.22 10.01 -0.67
N GLN A 160 4.31 9.28 -0.44
CA GLN A 160 4.64 8.78 0.89
C GLN A 160 4.88 9.93 1.88
N LEU A 161 5.58 10.97 1.45
CA LEU A 161 5.78 12.19 2.26
C LEU A 161 4.45 12.91 2.54
N ALA A 162 3.54 12.97 1.56
CA ALA A 162 2.21 13.53 1.76
C ALA A 162 1.40 12.72 2.77
N PHE A 163 1.49 11.38 2.74
CA PHE A 163 0.84 10.54 3.75
C PHE A 163 1.49 10.68 5.12
N CYS A 164 2.82 10.79 5.20
CA CYS A 164 3.53 11.08 6.45
C CYS A 164 3.05 12.39 7.06
N ARG A 165 2.78 13.40 6.22
CA ARG A 165 2.20 14.67 6.67
C ARG A 165 0.77 14.48 7.19
N ALA A 166 -0.08 13.75 6.47
CA ALA A 166 -1.44 13.46 6.91
C ALA A 166 -1.48 12.72 8.25
N LEU A 167 -0.62 11.71 8.42
CA LEU A 167 -0.44 11.00 9.70
C LEU A 167 -0.02 11.95 10.82
N HIS A 168 0.91 12.88 10.54
CA HIS A 168 1.33 13.88 11.52
C HIS A 168 0.16 14.77 11.97
N ASP A 169 -0.65 15.25 11.02
CA ASP A 169 -1.82 16.07 11.33
C ASP A 169 -2.88 15.27 12.12
N ALA A 170 -2.92 13.93 11.98
CA ALA A 170 -3.74 13.01 12.77
C ALA A 170 -3.09 12.53 14.09
N GLY A 171 -1.94 13.08 14.48
CA GLY A 171 -1.26 12.74 15.74
C GLY A 171 -0.39 11.47 15.71
N ALA A 172 -0.15 10.90 14.52
CA ALA A 172 0.73 9.76 14.30
C ALA A 172 2.07 10.17 13.66
N ARG A 173 2.97 9.21 13.46
CA ARG A 173 4.29 9.46 12.87
C ARG A 173 4.54 8.58 11.66
N GLY A 174 4.77 9.20 10.51
CA GLY A 174 5.29 8.55 9.30
C GLY A 174 6.75 8.90 9.05
N LEU A 175 7.52 7.96 8.50
CA LEU A 175 8.92 8.11 8.11
C LEU A 175 9.15 7.46 6.75
N VAL A 176 10.07 8.01 5.97
CA VAL A 176 10.53 7.42 4.70
C VAL A 176 12.03 7.13 4.76
N LEU A 177 12.44 5.98 4.23
CA LEU A 177 13.82 5.56 4.11
C LEU A 177 14.07 5.10 2.67
N TYR A 178 15.01 5.75 2.00
CA TYR A 178 15.47 5.41 0.66
C TYR A 178 16.98 5.20 0.65
N ASP A 179 17.45 4.33 -0.24
CA ASP A 179 18.87 4.09 -0.51
C ASP A 179 19.58 5.25 -1.23
N LYS A 180 18.81 6.20 -1.78
CA LYS A 180 19.29 7.47 -2.32
C LYS A 180 19.05 8.63 -1.33
N PRO A 181 20.03 9.53 -1.14
CA PRO A 181 19.85 10.70 -0.30
C PRO A 181 18.66 11.56 -0.76
N LEU A 182 17.72 11.85 0.14
CA LEU A 182 16.53 12.68 -0.18
C LEU A 182 16.88 14.05 -0.75
N ARG A 183 18.03 14.64 -0.35
CA ARG A 183 18.55 15.90 -0.94
C ARG A 183 18.84 15.79 -2.43
N ALA A 184 19.29 14.62 -2.89
CA ALA A 184 19.59 14.40 -4.30
C ALA A 184 18.27 14.24 -5.08
N LEU A 185 17.30 13.50 -4.52
CA LEU A 185 15.96 13.42 -5.08
C LEU A 185 15.29 14.80 -5.19
N ALA A 186 15.40 15.63 -4.15
CA ALA A 186 14.86 16.99 -4.17
C ALA A 186 15.49 17.87 -5.26
N ALA A 187 16.80 17.75 -5.50
CA ALA A 187 17.49 18.46 -6.57
C ALA A 187 17.03 18.01 -7.97
N GLU A 188 16.80 16.71 -8.16
CA GLU A 188 16.29 16.15 -9.42
C GLU A 188 14.86 16.64 -9.74
N VAL A 189 13.98 16.66 -8.73
CA VAL A 189 12.62 17.20 -8.85
C VAL A 189 12.66 18.71 -9.17
N ALA A 190 13.50 19.48 -8.46
CA ALA A 190 13.65 20.91 -8.72
C ALA A 190 14.20 21.21 -10.13
N ALA A 191 14.97 20.28 -10.71
CA ALA A 191 15.50 20.37 -12.07
C ALA A 191 14.54 19.84 -13.15
N GLY A 192 13.36 19.34 -12.77
CA GLY A 192 12.39 18.74 -13.71
C GLY A 192 12.87 17.44 -14.36
N GLN A 193 13.82 16.75 -13.74
CA GLN A 193 14.37 15.47 -14.22
C GLN A 193 13.56 14.27 -13.71
N ARG A 194 12.62 14.54 -12.79
CA ARG A 194 11.73 13.59 -12.12
C ARG A 194 10.43 14.24 -11.74
#